data_AF-A0A2E5DI39-F1
#
_entry.id   AF-A0A2E5DI39-F1
#
_cell.length_a   1.000
_cell.length_b   1.000
_cell.length_c   1.000
_cell.angle_alpha   90.00
_cell.angle_beta   90.00
_cell.angle_gamma   90.00
#
_symmetry.space_group_name_H-M   'P 1'
#
loop_
_entity.id
_entity.type
_entity.pdbx_description
1 polymer ?
#
loop_
_entity_poly.entity_id
_entity_poly.type
_entity_poly.pdbx_seq_one_letter_code
_entity_poly.pdbx_strand_id
1 'polypeptide(L)' 'MFGLGAPELIAILGIGVLLFGAKKLPEIGSSFGKAIKEFRKTQNEDPNSEQKSISPSDNKKS' A
#
# COMPACT_ATOMS: atom_id res chain seq x y z
N MET A 1 -24.70 3.33 -21.95
CA MET A 1 -25.33 3.86 -20.70
C MET A 1 -24.92 3.04 -19.47
N PHE A 2 -23.71 2.48 -19.43
CA PHE A 2 -23.18 1.78 -18.25
C PHE A 2 -21.66 1.93 -18.30
N GLY A 3 -21.17 3.02 -17.73
CA GLY A 3 -19.74 3.18 -17.45
C GLY A 3 -19.50 2.70 -16.03
N LEU A 4 -18.36 2.05 -15.78
CA LEU A 4 -17.89 1.82 -14.42
C LEU A 4 -17.57 3.18 -13.80
N GLY A 5 -18.57 3.80 -13.21
CA GLY A 5 -18.44 5.04 -12.48
C GLY A 5 -17.93 4.79 -11.07
N ALA A 6 -17.61 5.88 -10.37
CA ALA A 6 -17.32 5.82 -8.95
C ALA A 6 -18.43 5.12 -8.12
N PRO A 7 -19.74 5.30 -8.40
CA PRO A 7 -20.80 4.62 -7.64
C PRO A 7 -20.75 3.09 -7.77
N GLU A 8 -20.57 2.57 -8.99
CA GLU A 8 -20.50 1.13 -9.27
C GLU A 8 -19.28 0.49 -8.59
N LEU A 9 -18.12 1.17 -8.62
CA LEU A 9 -16.92 0.70 -7.93
C LEU A 9 -17.11 0.65 -6.41
N ILE A 10 -17.79 1.64 -5.82
CA ILE A 10 -18.11 1.64 -4.38
C ILE A 10 -19.07 0.49 -4.03
N ALA A 11 -20.06 0.21 -4.86
CA ALA A 11 -20.98 -0.91 -4.64
C ALA A 11 -20.23 -2.26 -4.64
N ILE A 12 -19.35 -2.48 -5.62
CA ILE A 12 -18.51 -3.70 -5.69
C ILE A 12 -17.59 -3.79 -4.48
N LEU A 13 -16.95 -2.68 -4.10
CA LEU A 13 -16.10 -2.62 -2.91
C LEU A 13 -16.91 -2.95 -1.64
N GLY A 14 -18.13 -2.44 -1.53
CA GLY A 14 -19.04 -2.72 -0.43
C GLY A 14 -19.39 -4.21 -0.31
N ILE A 15 -19.66 -4.89 -1.43
CA ILE A 15 -19.87 -6.34 -1.46
C ILE A 15 -18.59 -7.07 -1.03
N GLY A 16 -17.42 -6.64 -1.51
CA GLY A 16 -16.13 -7.19 -1.08
C GLY A 16 -15.91 -7.03 0.43
N VAL A 17 -16.24 -5.87 0.99
CA VAL A 17 -16.17 -5.60 2.44
C VAL A 17 -17.11 -6.51 3.23
N LEU A 18 -18.29 -6.82 2.71
CA LEU A 18 -19.21 -7.76 3.38
C LEU A 18 -18.68 -9.19 3.40
N LEU A 19 -18.03 -9.63 2.32
CA LEU A 19 -17.46 -10.98 2.22
C LEU A 19 -16.18 -11.16 3.04
N PHE A 20 -15.25 -10.20 2.91
CA PHE A 20 -13.92 -10.28 3.52
C PHE A 20 -13.83 -9.58 4.88
N GLY A 21 -14.76 -8.67 5.18
CA GLY A 21 -14.75 -7.83 6.38
C GLY A 21 -13.93 -6.55 6.20
N ALA A 22 -14.39 -5.45 6.79
CA ALA A 22 -13.75 -4.13 6.69
C ALA A 22 -12.31 -4.09 7.21
N LYS A 23 -11.94 -5.00 8.13
CA LYS A 23 -10.56 -5.11 8.64
C LYS A 23 -9.59 -5.78 7.66
N LYS A 24 -10.07 -6.64 6.76
CA LYS A 24 -9.19 -7.40 5.85
C LYS A 24 -8.72 -6.58 4.66
N LEU A 25 -9.52 -5.63 4.16
CA LEU A 25 -9.09 -4.74 3.08
C LEU A 25 -7.82 -3.93 3.41
N PRO A 26 -7.71 -3.20 4.54
CA PRO A 26 -6.51 -2.44 4.87
C PRO A 26 -5.31 -3.35 5.20
N GLU A 27 -5.54 -4.54 5.75
CA GLU A 27 -4.50 -5.54 6.03
C GLU A 27 -3.84 -6.01 4.72
N ILE A 28 -4.65 -6.39 3.73
CA ILE A 28 -4.20 -6.79 2.39
C ILE A 28 -3.59 -5.61 1.64
N GLY A 29 -4.19 -4.42 1.70
CA GLY A 29 -3.66 -3.21 1.06
C GLY A 29 -2.29 -2.82 1.61
N SER A 30 -2.06 -2.99 2.92
CA SER A 30 -0.77 -2.67 3.56
C SER A 30 0.35 -3.62 3.13
N SER A 31 0.07 -4.93 3.04
CA SER A 31 1.06 -5.91 2.57
C SER A 31 1.35 -5.73 1.08
N PHE A 32 0.32 -5.54 0.27
CA PHE A 32 0.45 -5.29 -1.17
C PHE A 32 1.17 -3.96 -1.45
N GLY A 33 0.89 -2.91 -0.68
CA GLY A 33 1.56 -1.62 -0.78
C GLY A 33 3.06 -1.70 -0.47
N LYS A 34 3.46 -2.48 0.53
CA LYS A 34 4.87 -2.76 0.81
C LYS A 34 5.54 -3.51 -0.35
N ALA A 35 4.89 -4.55 -0.88
CA ALA A 35 5.40 -5.29 -2.02
C ALA A 35 5.57 -4.41 -3.27
N ILE A 36 4.58 -3.57 -3.58
CA ILE A 36 4.68 -2.60 -4.69
C ILE A 36 5.80 -1.59 -4.42
N LYS A 37 5.95 -1.09 -3.20
CA LYS A 37 7.00 -0.13 -2.83
C LYS A 37 8.39 -0.74 -3.05
N GLU A 38 8.61 -1.97 -2.61
CA GLU A 38 9.87 -2.69 -2.82
C GLU A 38 10.11 -2.98 -4.30
N PHE A 39 9.09 -3.45 -5.02
CA PHE A 39 9.16 -3.68 -6.47
C PHE A 39 9.53 -2.41 -7.24
N ARG A 40 8.93 -1.27 -6.87
CA ARG A 40 9.27 0.04 -7.43
C ARG A 40 10.68 0.47 -7.03
N LYS A 41 11.14 0.18 -5.82
CA LYS A 41 12.50 0.48 -5.37
C LYS A 41 13.53 -0.24 -6.25
N THR A 42 13.34 -1.55 -6.46
CA THR A 42 14.21 -2.37 -7.31
C THR A 42 14.15 -1.96 -8.78
N GLN A 43 12.98 -1.55 -9.30
CA GLN A 43 12.88 -1.04 -10.67
C GLN A 43 13.55 0.32 -10.88
N ASN A 44 13.62 1.17 -9.85
CA ASN A 44 14.18 2.53 -9.95
C ASN A 44 15.59 2.65 -9.34
N GLU A 45 16.15 1.59 -8.76
CA GLU A 45 17.53 1.55 -8.30
C GLU A 45 18.45 1.27 -9.50
N ASP A 46 18.93 2.34 -10.13
CA ASP A 46 20.29 2.35 -10.70
C ASP A 46 21.27 1.98 -9.57
N PRO A 47 22.34 1.21 -9.84
CA PRO A 47 23.18 0.51 -8.85
C PRO A 47 23.99 1.39 -7.87
N ASN A 48 23.64 2.67 -7.71
CA ASN A 48 24.36 3.63 -6.86
C ASN A 48 23.45 4.41 -5.88
N SER A 49 22.25 3.92 -5.60
CA SER A 49 21.29 4.60 -4.71
C SER A 49 21.04 3.83 -3.40
N GLU A 50 22.11 3.46 -2.70
CA GLU A 50 21.99 3.09 -1.30
C GLU A 50 21.65 4.31 -0.43
N GLN A 51 20.82 4.09 0.59
CA GLN A 51 20.42 4.99 1.67
C GLN A 51 19.28 5.98 1.37
N LYS A 52 18.05 5.57 1.69
CA LYS A 52 17.22 6.40 2.57
C LYS A 52 16.14 5.58 3.29
N SER A 53 16.01 5.84 4.59
CA SER A 53 14.89 5.49 5.48
C SER A 53 14.91 4.12 6.18
N ILE A 54 15.86 3.96 7.10
CA ILE A 54 15.53 3.54 8.47
C ILE A 54 16.02 4.63 9.42
N SER A 55 15.17 5.62 9.70
CA SER A 55 15.30 6.43 10.91
C SER A 55 14.29 5.93 11.92
N PRO A 56 14.74 5.34 13.02
CA PRO A 56 14.16 5.57 14.32
C PRO A 56 15.06 6.57 15.04
N SER A 57 14.52 7.76 15.25
CA SER A 57 14.98 8.71 16.25
C SER A 57 14.96 8.02 17.60
N ASP A 58 16.10 7.57 18.12
CA ASP A 58 16.30 7.23 19.54
C ASP A 58 17.79 6.98 19.80
N ASN A 59 18.44 7.86 20.58
CA ASN A 59 19.41 7.55 21.66
C ASN A 59 20.26 8.80 22.02
N LYS A 60 19.88 9.43 23.15
CA LYS A 60 20.77 9.88 24.24
C LYS A 60 21.82 10.97 23.95
N LYS A 61 21.51 12.16 24.49
CA LYS A 61 22.27 12.84 25.55
C LYS A 61 23.79 12.69 25.50
N SER A 62 24.48 13.75 25.09
CA SER A 62 25.65 14.34 25.78
C SER A 62 25.86 15.75 25.26
#